data_AF-A0A822J277-F1
#
_entry.id   AF-A0A822J277-F1
#
_cell.length_a   1.000
_cell.length_b   1.000
_cell.length_c   1.000
_cell.angle_alpha   90.00
_cell.angle_beta   90.00
_cell.angle_gamma   90.00
#
_symmetry.space_group_name_H-M   'P 1'
#
loop_
_entity.id
_entity.type
_entity.pdbx_description
1 polymer ?
#
loop_
_entity_poly.entity_id
_entity_poly.type
_entity_poly.pdbx_seq_one_letter_code
_entity_poly.pdbx_strand_id
1 'polypeptide(L)'
;MRLRNITMAGMILLVLAFTVGMAGAIENGTANETPTVNVTGTPTETLTVNVTATPTVTLTVTPTATPEPDDDDESDTGIFGPGHLLYRLKIAFENMDETFTYNSSEKLGKQVSHARHRINEYRKALKQNDMEAADKALAQYEEKMNGVNASISEISDRDTGYINAKQMVLKHQLILENLSISHPDNKGLQRAYKNSKKLEEKLRSKSVRVEMEERDESEDAKERTRIKAEVTDNGSTVNIDLRFQVNSTNKTDIVEGTLDELKNLRINLSENLKLEHDDDSTDVTGAPTTTLTASDEKDSKDYNVKLHVKAKVEGNFTDVKVEFKFHLNETTKSGIIDGINKKLSELNSDEIVKGLELKVLEHKKVENGNEIENSRDIERSKQSESSAKVEKKGKYETIKGGSEKED
;
A
#
# COMPACT_ATOMS: atom_id res chain seq x y z
N MET A 1 8.14 18.26 48.47
CA MET A 1 7.21 17.69 47.45
C MET A 1 5.88 18.47 47.38
N ARG A 2 5.88 19.77 47.04
CA ARG A 2 4.62 20.55 46.86
C ARG A 2 4.67 21.65 45.78
N LEU A 3 5.64 21.61 44.85
CA LEU A 3 5.76 22.63 43.79
C LEU A 3 5.27 22.19 42.39
N ARG A 4 4.89 20.93 42.20
CA ARG A 4 4.50 20.42 40.85
C ARG A 4 3.03 20.62 40.46
N ASN A 5 2.16 21.05 41.37
CA ASN A 5 0.72 21.18 41.09
C ASN A 5 0.28 22.60 40.67
N ILE A 6 1.13 23.62 40.81
CA ILE A 6 0.77 25.01 40.48
C ILE A 6 0.96 25.29 38.97
N THR A 7 1.89 24.62 38.30
CA THR A 7 2.16 24.83 36.87
C THR A 7 1.07 24.28 35.95
N MET A 8 0.34 23.24 36.36
CA MET A 8 -0.75 22.65 35.56
C MET A 8 -2.02 23.50 35.56
N ALA A 9 -2.34 24.16 36.69
CA ALA A 9 -3.51 25.03 36.80
C ALA A 9 -3.33 26.36 36.01
N GLY A 10 -2.09 26.83 35.84
CA GLY A 10 -1.79 28.04 35.08
C GLY A 10 -2.04 27.92 33.56
N MET A 11 -1.84 26.74 32.97
CA MET A 11 -2.10 26.53 31.54
C MET A 11 -3.59 26.48 31.19
N ILE A 12 -4.44 25.95 32.08
CA ILE A 12 -5.90 25.88 31.84
C ILE A 12 -6.51 27.29 31.82
N LEU A 13 -5.96 28.23 32.58
CA LEU A 13 -6.47 29.60 32.66
C LEU A 13 -6.04 30.48 31.46
N LEU A 14 -4.92 30.14 30.81
CA LEU A 14 -4.40 30.89 29.65
C LEU A 14 -5.14 30.53 28.35
N VAL A 15 -5.69 29.31 28.23
CA VAL A 15 -6.54 28.90 27.11
C VAL A 15 -7.93 29.57 27.16
N LEU A 16 -8.46 29.87 28.35
CA LEU A 16 -9.74 30.57 28.48
C LEU A 16 -9.65 32.05 28.08
N ALA A 17 -8.52 32.72 28.34
CA ALA A 17 -8.37 34.16 28.08
C ALA A 17 -8.30 34.53 26.59
N PHE A 18 -7.99 33.60 25.70
CA PHE A 18 -7.92 33.87 24.25
C PHE A 18 -9.27 33.82 23.52
N THR A 19 -10.37 33.47 24.20
CA THR A 19 -11.72 33.40 23.58
C THR A 19 -12.55 34.68 23.71
N VAL A 20 -12.11 35.67 24.49
CA VAL A 20 -12.90 36.89 24.79
C VAL A 20 -12.46 38.12 23.95
N GLY A 21 -11.45 37.99 23.08
CA GLY A 21 -10.82 39.12 22.38
C GLY A 21 -11.23 39.40 20.93
N MET A 22 -12.38 38.93 20.43
CA MET A 22 -12.85 39.23 19.06
C MET A 22 -14.32 39.66 19.00
N ALA A 23 -14.70 40.62 19.84
CA ALA A 23 -15.92 41.41 19.65
C ALA A 23 -15.52 42.87 19.37
N GLY A 24 -15.46 43.25 18.09
CA GLY A 24 -15.16 44.63 17.71
C GLY A 24 -14.95 44.81 16.22
N ALA A 25 -16.05 44.98 15.49
CA ALA A 25 -16.23 45.77 14.26
C ALA A 25 -17.36 45.16 13.41
N ILE A 26 -18.61 45.48 13.76
CA ILE A 26 -19.73 45.41 12.83
C ILE A 26 -19.98 46.86 12.42
N GLU A 27 -19.54 47.22 11.22
CA GLU A 27 -19.86 48.50 10.61
C GLU A 27 -21.14 48.33 9.78
N ASN A 28 -22.15 49.12 10.13
CA ASN A 28 -23.46 49.18 9.48
C ASN A 28 -23.32 49.67 8.02
N GLY A 29 -23.84 48.88 7.07
CA GLY A 29 -24.06 49.30 5.69
C GLY A 29 -25.46 48.92 5.23
N THR A 30 -26.37 49.88 5.29
CA THR A 30 -27.80 49.79 4.92
C THR A 30 -27.99 49.99 3.42
N ALA A 31 -28.59 49.01 2.72
CA ALA A 31 -29.41 49.15 1.49
C ALA A 31 -29.98 47.75 1.19
N ASN A 32 -31.22 47.39 1.51
CA ASN A 32 -32.49 47.78 0.88
C ASN A 32 -32.50 47.65 -0.65
N GLU A 33 -32.61 46.42 -1.19
CA GLU A 33 -33.44 46.14 -2.37
C GLU A 33 -33.95 44.69 -2.32
N THR A 34 -35.27 44.54 -2.50
CA THR A 34 -35.97 43.25 -2.66
C THR A 34 -36.20 43.00 -4.14
N PRO A 35 -35.89 41.80 -4.67
CA PRO A 35 -36.58 41.31 -5.85
C PRO A 35 -37.39 40.06 -5.48
N THR A 36 -38.70 40.24 -5.37
CA THR A 36 -39.68 39.17 -5.58
C THR A 36 -39.65 38.76 -7.05
N VAL A 37 -39.36 37.50 -7.34
CA VAL A 37 -39.67 36.88 -8.63
C VAL A 37 -40.55 35.66 -8.39
N ASN A 38 -41.80 35.77 -8.86
CA ASN A 38 -42.75 34.67 -8.97
C ASN A 38 -42.24 33.63 -9.96
N VAL A 39 -42.17 32.37 -9.54
CA VAL A 39 -42.03 31.22 -10.44
C VAL A 39 -43.41 30.61 -10.66
N THR A 40 -43.95 30.74 -11.87
CA THR A 40 -45.05 29.92 -12.36
C THR A 40 -44.96 29.82 -13.88
N GLY A 41 -44.78 28.62 -14.40
CA GLY A 41 -44.82 28.36 -15.84
C GLY A 41 -44.08 27.09 -16.24
N THR A 42 -44.82 26.00 -16.36
CA THR A 42 -44.47 24.88 -17.25
C THR A 42 -44.87 25.28 -18.67
N PRO A 43 -44.01 25.05 -19.68
CA PRO A 43 -44.51 24.31 -20.82
C PRO A 43 -43.52 23.26 -21.33
N THR A 44 -44.11 22.16 -21.77
CA THR A 44 -43.52 21.17 -22.66
C THR A 44 -43.21 21.82 -24.01
N GLU A 45 -41.94 21.84 -24.41
CA GLU A 45 -41.57 22.05 -25.82
C GLU A 45 -40.71 20.88 -26.32
N THR A 46 -41.26 20.18 -27.30
CA THR A 46 -40.59 19.17 -28.10
C THR A 46 -39.68 19.88 -29.11
N LEU A 47 -38.37 19.85 -28.87
CA LEU A 47 -37.37 20.38 -29.80
C LEU A 47 -37.03 19.32 -30.85
N THR A 48 -37.54 19.53 -32.07
CA THR A 48 -37.12 18.77 -33.25
C THR A 48 -35.92 19.49 -33.86
N VAL A 49 -34.72 18.95 -33.69
CA VAL A 49 -33.49 19.51 -34.27
C VAL A 49 -33.16 18.75 -35.54
N ASN A 50 -33.39 19.40 -36.69
CA ASN A 50 -32.88 18.98 -37.98
C ASN A 50 -31.46 19.58 -38.13
N VAL A 51 -30.41 18.74 -38.07
CA VAL A 51 -29.03 19.17 -38.37
C VAL A 51 -28.51 18.33 -39.55
N THR A 52 -28.43 18.99 -40.69
CA THR A 52 -27.58 18.59 -41.82
C THR A 52 -26.26 19.33 -41.68
N ALA A 53 -25.17 18.60 -41.38
CA ALA A 53 -23.80 18.81 -41.88
C ALA A 53 -22.71 18.34 -40.91
N THR A 54 -21.75 17.60 -41.49
CA THR A 54 -20.35 17.37 -41.09
C THR A 54 -20.08 16.55 -39.81
N PRO A 55 -19.49 15.34 -39.91
CA PRO A 55 -19.11 14.56 -38.74
C PRO A 55 -17.88 15.19 -38.06
N THR A 56 -18.10 15.91 -36.97
CA THR A 56 -17.07 16.13 -35.95
C THR A 56 -17.07 14.89 -35.06
N VAL A 57 -16.00 14.10 -35.13
CA VAL A 57 -15.78 12.97 -34.22
C VAL A 57 -15.41 13.54 -32.85
N THR A 58 -16.41 13.72 -31.99
CA THR A 58 -16.18 13.99 -30.57
C THR A 58 -15.81 12.67 -29.90
N LEU A 59 -14.52 12.48 -29.65
CA LEU A 59 -14.02 11.40 -28.79
C LEU A 59 -14.56 11.62 -27.38
N THR A 60 -15.67 10.96 -27.07
CA THR A 60 -16.17 10.87 -25.71
C THR A 60 -15.33 9.80 -25.03
N VAL A 61 -14.22 10.21 -24.41
CA VAL A 61 -13.47 9.33 -23.52
C VAL A 61 -14.38 9.08 -22.33
N THR A 62 -15.04 7.92 -22.32
CA THR A 62 -15.71 7.44 -21.11
C THR A 62 -14.57 6.98 -20.20
N PRO A 63 -14.26 7.68 -19.09
CA PRO A 63 -13.26 7.18 -18.18
C PRO A 63 -13.76 5.83 -17.68
N THR A 64 -13.08 4.75 -18.05
CA THR A 64 -13.22 3.46 -17.38
C THR A 64 -12.88 3.74 -15.92
N ALA A 65 -13.91 3.75 -15.07
CA ALA A 65 -13.74 3.91 -13.64
C ALA A 65 -12.89 2.74 -13.15
N THR A 66 -11.58 2.97 -13.00
CA THR A 66 -10.77 2.18 -12.10
C THR A 66 -11.52 2.20 -10.77
N PRO A 67 -11.86 1.05 -10.17
CA PRO A 67 -12.54 1.02 -8.89
C PRO A 67 -11.75 1.91 -7.93
N GLU A 68 -12.38 3.01 -7.47
CA GLU A 68 -11.82 3.80 -6.39
C GLU A 68 -11.54 2.80 -5.25
N PRO A 69 -10.36 2.83 -4.62
CA PRO A 69 -10.14 2.00 -3.45
C PRO A 69 -11.30 2.27 -2.48
N ASP A 70 -12.03 1.22 -2.11
CA ASP A 70 -13.18 1.18 -1.18
C ASP A 70 -12.78 1.61 0.26
N ASP A 71 -11.98 2.66 0.40
CA ASP A 71 -11.71 3.42 1.62
C ASP A 71 -12.77 4.52 1.82
N ASP A 72 -13.90 4.44 1.10
CA ASP A 72 -15.09 5.25 1.32
C ASP A 72 -15.81 4.74 2.58
N ASP A 73 -15.14 4.90 3.73
CA ASP A 73 -15.80 4.90 5.02
C ASP A 73 -16.61 6.20 5.12
N GLU A 74 -17.75 6.26 4.40
CA GLU A 74 -18.72 7.36 4.39
C GLU A 74 -19.30 7.65 5.78
N SER A 75 -18.95 6.85 6.79
CA SER A 75 -19.40 6.99 8.17
C SER A 75 -18.79 8.22 8.88
N ASP A 76 -17.64 8.73 8.45
CA ASP A 76 -17.03 9.92 9.06
C ASP A 76 -17.54 11.23 8.45
N THR A 77 -18.86 11.33 8.34
CA THR A 77 -19.56 12.58 8.01
C THR A 77 -19.64 13.46 9.25
N GLY A 78 -18.49 13.91 9.76
CA GLY A 78 -18.43 14.97 10.75
C GLY A 78 -19.37 16.12 10.33
N ILE A 79 -20.34 16.45 11.19
CA ILE A 79 -21.38 17.47 10.97
C ILE A 79 -20.76 18.86 10.68
N PHE A 80 -19.50 19.06 11.08
CA PHE A 80 -18.79 20.32 10.98
C PHE A 80 -17.70 20.27 9.91
N GLY A 81 -18.07 20.61 8.67
CA GLY A 81 -17.13 20.80 7.57
C GLY A 81 -16.43 22.18 7.58
N PRO A 82 -15.45 22.42 6.68
CA PRO A 82 -14.65 23.64 6.65
C PRO A 82 -15.44 24.96 6.58
N GLY A 83 -16.63 24.97 5.99
CA GLY A 83 -17.52 26.14 5.94
C GLY A 83 -18.23 26.48 7.26
N HIS A 84 -18.20 25.58 8.26
CA HIS A 84 -18.92 25.78 9.51
C HIS A 84 -18.12 26.60 10.55
N LEU A 85 -18.78 27.44 11.36
CA LEU A 85 -18.12 28.24 12.41
C LEU A 85 -17.37 27.37 13.43
N LEU A 86 -17.99 26.25 13.84
CA LEU A 86 -17.40 25.29 14.79
C LEU A 86 -16.23 24.50 14.20
N TYR A 87 -15.95 24.62 12.90
CA TYR A 87 -14.80 23.96 12.29
C TYR A 87 -13.48 24.42 12.92
N ARG A 88 -13.35 25.72 13.26
CA ARG A 88 -12.16 26.23 13.96
C ARG A 88 -11.97 25.56 15.32
N LEU A 89 -13.06 25.23 16.01
CA LEU A 89 -13.00 24.48 17.28
C LEU A 89 -12.58 23.04 17.05
N LYS A 90 -13.06 22.38 15.98
CA LYS A 90 -12.59 21.04 15.58
C LYS A 90 -11.06 21.03 15.38
N ILE A 91 -10.53 21.98 14.60
CA ILE A 91 -9.08 22.13 14.40
C ILE A 91 -8.35 22.34 15.73
N ALA A 92 -8.89 23.19 16.62
CA ALA A 92 -8.28 23.46 17.92
C ALA A 92 -8.22 22.21 18.82
N PHE A 93 -9.29 21.41 18.85
CA PHE A 93 -9.31 20.16 19.62
C PHE A 93 -8.33 19.13 19.08
N GLU A 94 -8.21 19.00 17.75
CA GLU A 94 -7.22 18.10 17.14
C GLU A 94 -5.78 18.55 17.44
N ASN A 95 -5.49 19.84 17.31
CA ASN A 95 -4.17 20.39 17.67
C ASN A 95 -3.84 20.19 19.15
N MET A 96 -4.86 20.30 20.02
CA MET A 96 -4.73 20.03 21.44
C MET A 96 -4.43 18.55 21.70
N ASP A 97 -5.15 17.63 21.06
CA ASP A 97 -4.90 16.20 21.17
C ASP A 97 -3.49 15.81 20.70
N GLU A 98 -3.02 16.37 19.58
CA GLU A 98 -1.64 16.19 19.11
C GLU A 98 -0.60 16.74 20.11
N THR A 99 -0.90 17.86 20.76
CA THR A 99 0.01 18.50 21.73
C THR A 99 0.17 17.67 23.01
N PHE A 100 -0.91 17.01 23.45
CA PHE A 100 -0.88 16.12 24.61
C PHE A 100 -0.40 14.70 24.31
N THR A 101 -0.08 14.41 23.05
CA THR A 101 0.49 13.11 22.65
C THR A 101 2.00 13.13 22.88
N TYR A 102 2.42 12.58 24.02
CA TYR A 102 3.83 12.56 24.44
C TYR A 102 4.73 11.66 23.59
N ASN A 103 4.17 10.63 22.97
CA ASN A 103 4.91 9.71 22.12
C ASN A 103 5.02 10.30 20.70
N SER A 104 6.24 10.54 20.23
CA SER A 104 6.46 11.16 18.91
C SER A 104 5.89 10.34 17.75
N SER A 105 5.96 9.02 17.85
CA SER A 105 5.42 8.08 16.85
C SER A 105 3.89 8.14 16.77
N GLU A 106 3.23 8.10 17.93
CA GLU A 106 1.78 8.26 18.03
C GLU A 106 1.35 9.64 17.53
N LYS A 107 2.10 10.69 17.89
CA LYS A 107 1.84 12.07 17.43
C LYS A 107 1.95 12.17 15.91
N LEU A 108 2.97 11.56 15.31
CA LEU A 108 3.13 11.49 13.86
C LEU A 108 1.96 10.74 13.21
N GLY A 109 1.57 9.60 13.76
CA GLY A 109 0.41 8.84 13.31
C GLY A 109 -0.87 9.68 13.34
N LYS A 110 -1.12 10.43 14.43
CA LYS A 110 -2.26 11.34 14.56
C LYS A 110 -2.22 12.48 13.54
N GLN A 111 -1.07 13.14 13.35
CA GLN A 111 -0.92 14.21 12.36
C GLN A 111 -1.22 13.73 10.94
N VAL A 112 -0.72 12.55 10.58
CA VAL A 112 -0.98 11.95 9.27
C VAL A 112 -2.45 11.55 9.14
N SER A 113 -3.06 11.02 10.21
CA SER A 113 -4.51 10.74 10.23
C SER A 113 -5.35 12.02 10.06
N HIS A 114 -5.02 13.10 10.77
CA HIS A 114 -5.69 14.39 10.59
C HIS A 114 -5.52 14.93 9.17
N ALA A 115 -4.34 14.78 8.56
CA ALA A 115 -4.16 15.10 7.15
C ALA A 115 -5.10 14.25 6.25
N ARG A 116 -5.28 12.96 6.55
CA ARG A 116 -6.25 12.11 5.84
C ARG A 116 -7.68 12.68 5.94
N HIS A 117 -8.12 13.07 7.13
CA HIS A 117 -9.44 13.67 7.33
C HIS A 117 -9.62 14.95 6.49
N ARG A 118 -8.57 15.77 6.30
CA ARG A 118 -8.64 16.96 5.44
C ARG A 118 -8.83 16.63 3.95
N ILE A 119 -8.24 15.53 3.46
CA ILE A 119 -8.50 15.06 2.09
C ILE A 119 -9.96 14.64 1.93
N ASN A 120 -10.53 13.98 2.94
CA ASN A 120 -11.93 13.55 2.89
C ASN A 120 -12.90 14.75 2.94
N GLU A 121 -12.61 15.76 3.77
CA GLU A 121 -13.37 17.00 3.79
C GLU A 121 -13.29 17.77 2.47
N TYR A 122 -12.11 17.78 1.83
CA TYR A 122 -11.94 18.32 0.49
C TYR A 122 -12.81 17.59 -0.54
N ARG A 123 -12.78 16.25 -0.57
CA ARG A 123 -13.64 15.44 -1.47
C ARG A 123 -15.12 15.77 -1.25
N LYS A 124 -15.55 15.86 0.01
CA LYS A 124 -16.93 16.20 0.37
C LYS A 124 -17.33 17.60 -0.10
N ALA A 125 -16.47 18.60 0.10
CA ALA A 125 -16.71 19.97 -0.34
C ALA A 125 -16.79 20.07 -1.87
N LEU A 126 -15.93 19.34 -2.60
CA LEU A 126 -16.03 19.22 -4.07
C LEU A 126 -17.36 18.60 -4.51
N LYS A 127 -17.79 17.50 -3.88
CA LYS A 127 -19.10 16.87 -4.15
C LYS A 127 -20.28 17.85 -3.95
N GLN A 128 -20.11 18.81 -3.04
CA GLN A 128 -21.11 19.86 -2.74
C GLN A 128 -20.96 21.12 -3.60
N ASN A 129 -19.98 21.18 -4.50
CA ASN A 129 -19.58 22.38 -5.25
C ASN A 129 -19.21 23.58 -4.34
N ASP A 130 -18.77 23.32 -3.11
CA ASP A 130 -18.30 24.34 -2.17
C ASP A 130 -16.78 24.50 -2.30
N MET A 131 -16.38 25.31 -3.29
CA MET A 131 -14.96 25.52 -3.62
C MET A 131 -14.19 26.23 -2.49
N GLU A 132 -14.86 27.11 -1.72
CA GLU A 132 -14.24 27.79 -0.59
C GLU A 132 -13.92 26.81 0.54
N ALA A 133 -14.87 25.94 0.89
CA ALA A 133 -14.63 24.90 1.88
C ALA A 133 -13.56 23.89 1.41
N ALA A 134 -13.56 23.56 0.11
CA ALA A 134 -12.54 22.71 -0.48
C ALA A 134 -11.13 23.32 -0.35
N ASP A 135 -10.95 24.57 -0.76
CA ASP A 135 -9.66 25.26 -0.65
C ASP A 135 -9.18 25.37 0.80
N LYS A 136 -10.11 25.61 1.73
CA LYS A 136 -9.81 25.65 3.17
C LYS A 136 -9.39 24.29 3.72
N ALA A 137 -10.02 23.20 3.28
CA ALA A 137 -9.62 21.84 3.64
C ALA A 137 -8.19 21.55 3.16
N LEU A 138 -7.85 21.91 1.93
CA LEU A 138 -6.49 21.72 1.39
C LEU A 138 -5.44 22.59 2.10
N ALA A 139 -5.77 23.82 2.48
CA ALA A 139 -4.88 24.64 3.27
C ALA A 139 -4.58 24.00 4.64
N GLN A 140 -5.59 23.40 5.28
CA GLN A 140 -5.41 22.66 6.53
C GLN A 140 -4.64 21.34 6.33
N TYR A 141 -4.84 20.65 5.21
CA TYR A 141 -4.01 19.49 4.83
C TYR A 141 -2.53 19.88 4.75
N GLU A 142 -2.23 20.98 4.07
CA GLU A 142 -0.88 21.51 3.93
C GLU A 142 -0.26 21.87 5.29
N GLU A 143 -1.03 22.50 6.18
CA GLU A 143 -0.61 22.77 7.56
C GLU A 143 -0.26 21.48 8.32
N LYS A 144 -1.11 20.44 8.25
CA LYS A 144 -0.84 19.14 8.89
C LYS A 144 0.40 18.47 8.30
N MET A 145 0.57 18.48 6.98
CA MET A 145 1.75 17.90 6.33
C MET A 145 3.05 18.62 6.69
N ASN A 146 2.99 19.94 6.94
CA ASN A 146 4.12 20.69 7.48
C ASN A 146 4.44 20.25 8.93
N GLY A 147 3.41 19.98 9.74
CA GLY A 147 3.56 19.38 11.07
C GLY A 147 4.23 18.00 11.02
N VAL A 148 3.74 17.12 10.15
CA VAL A 148 4.33 15.79 9.87
C VAL A 148 5.80 15.92 9.48
N ASN A 149 6.12 16.85 8.58
CA ASN A 149 7.49 17.12 8.14
C ASN A 149 8.43 17.53 9.30
N ALA A 150 7.91 18.28 10.28
CA ALA A 150 8.66 18.64 11.48
C ALA A 150 8.86 17.43 12.40
N SER A 151 7.80 16.66 12.68
CA SER A 151 7.83 15.50 13.57
C SER A 151 8.64 14.32 13.02
N ILE A 152 8.74 14.16 11.70
CA ILE A 152 9.62 13.15 11.07
C ILE A 152 11.06 13.28 11.55
N SER A 153 11.56 14.49 11.79
CA SER A 153 12.94 14.70 12.24
C SER A 153 13.17 14.16 13.65
N GLU A 154 12.13 14.14 14.51
CA GLU A 154 12.21 13.76 15.93
C GLU A 154 12.11 12.25 16.17
N ILE A 155 11.62 11.49 15.18
CA ILE A 155 11.32 10.06 15.33
C ILE A 155 12.47 9.21 14.82
N SER A 156 12.75 8.08 15.46
CA SER A 156 13.74 7.12 14.94
C SER A 156 13.21 6.45 13.67
N ASP A 157 14.10 6.21 12.70
CA ASP A 157 13.70 5.56 11.43
C ASP A 157 13.22 4.12 11.60
N ARG A 158 13.56 3.49 12.74
CA ARG A 158 13.07 2.15 13.10
C ARG A 158 11.73 2.18 13.86
N ASP A 159 11.16 3.36 14.08
CA ASP A 159 9.89 3.46 14.80
C ASP A 159 8.72 3.02 13.91
N THR A 160 7.85 2.17 14.43
CA THR A 160 6.63 1.71 13.75
C THR A 160 5.76 2.84 13.21
N GLY A 161 5.68 4.00 13.88
CA GLY A 161 4.88 5.13 13.39
C GLY A 161 5.50 5.83 12.20
N TYR A 162 6.82 5.72 12.02
CA TYR A 162 7.48 6.18 10.80
C TYR A 162 7.05 5.37 9.58
N ILE A 163 7.04 4.03 9.71
CA ILE A 163 6.62 3.11 8.65
C ILE A 163 5.15 3.36 8.31
N ASN A 164 4.29 3.47 9.32
CA ASN A 164 2.86 3.75 9.14
C ASN A 164 2.64 5.12 8.45
N ALA A 165 3.37 6.15 8.88
CA ALA A 165 3.30 7.48 8.24
C ALA A 165 3.68 7.42 6.76
N LYS A 166 4.72 6.67 6.40
CA LYS A 166 5.12 6.47 4.99
C LYS A 166 4.00 5.83 4.18
N GLN A 167 3.40 4.75 4.68
CA GLN A 167 2.29 4.08 4.00
C GLN A 167 1.08 5.02 3.82
N MET A 168 0.71 5.75 4.87
CA MET A 168 -0.40 6.70 4.81
C MET A 168 -0.14 7.89 3.87
N VAL A 169 1.09 8.40 3.81
CA VAL A 169 1.48 9.45 2.84
C VAL A 169 1.36 8.94 1.40
N LEU A 170 1.72 7.68 1.12
CA LEU A 170 1.50 7.07 -0.21
C LEU A 170 0.01 6.96 -0.54
N LYS A 171 -0.82 6.55 0.43
CA LYS A 171 -2.29 6.56 0.26
C LYS A 171 -2.82 7.96 -0.04
N HIS A 172 -2.28 9.00 0.62
CA HIS A 172 -2.64 10.38 0.32
C HIS A 172 -2.28 10.78 -1.11
N GLN A 173 -1.07 10.44 -1.56
CA GLN A 173 -0.61 10.74 -2.93
C GLN A 173 -1.52 10.14 -3.98
N LEU A 174 -1.89 8.85 -3.83
CA LEU A 174 -2.78 8.16 -4.75
C LEU A 174 -4.13 8.89 -4.89
N ILE A 175 -4.70 9.35 -3.78
CA ILE A 175 -5.99 10.03 -3.81
C ILE A 175 -5.88 11.46 -4.34
N LEU A 176 -4.82 12.18 -4.00
CA LEU A 176 -4.56 13.51 -4.56
C LEU A 176 -4.31 13.46 -6.06
N GLU A 177 -3.65 12.40 -6.55
CA GLU A 177 -3.43 12.14 -7.97
C GLU A 177 -4.74 11.88 -8.72
N ASN A 178 -5.59 10.98 -8.21
CA ASN A 178 -6.90 10.71 -8.78
C ASN A 178 -7.79 11.96 -8.82
N LEU A 179 -7.76 12.76 -7.74
CA LEU A 179 -8.47 14.03 -7.71
C LEU A 179 -7.89 15.04 -8.72
N SER A 180 -6.58 15.02 -8.96
CA SER A 180 -5.92 15.93 -9.90
C SER A 180 -6.29 15.62 -11.35
N ILE A 181 -6.54 14.34 -11.66
CA ILE A 181 -7.02 13.90 -12.98
C ILE A 181 -8.45 14.43 -13.22
N SER A 182 -9.31 14.38 -12.21
CA SER A 182 -10.70 14.86 -12.32
C SER A 182 -10.83 16.38 -12.21
N HIS A 183 -9.86 17.06 -11.60
CA HIS A 183 -9.86 18.52 -11.37
C HIS A 183 -8.52 19.15 -11.79
N PRO A 184 -8.17 19.11 -13.09
CA PRO A 184 -6.83 19.49 -13.56
C PRO A 184 -6.45 20.95 -13.27
N ASP A 185 -7.43 21.85 -13.20
CA ASP A 185 -7.20 23.29 -12.95
C ASP A 185 -7.14 23.67 -11.46
N ASN A 186 -7.30 22.71 -10.54
CA ASN A 186 -7.23 22.99 -9.11
C ASN A 186 -5.76 23.14 -8.63
N LYS A 187 -5.30 24.39 -8.54
CA LYS A 187 -3.94 24.74 -8.09
C LYS A 187 -3.64 24.30 -6.65
N GLY A 188 -4.64 24.30 -5.77
CA GLY A 188 -4.49 23.85 -4.38
C GLY A 188 -4.15 22.37 -4.32
N LEU A 189 -4.82 21.57 -5.16
CA LEU A 189 -4.65 20.13 -5.23
C LEU A 189 -3.28 19.75 -5.81
N GLN A 190 -2.86 20.40 -6.88
CA GLN A 190 -1.51 20.23 -7.44
C GLN A 190 -0.42 20.55 -6.39
N ARG A 191 -0.62 21.62 -5.60
CA ARG A 191 0.29 21.99 -4.51
C ARG A 191 0.31 20.93 -3.41
N ALA A 192 -0.87 20.45 -2.98
CA ALA A 192 -0.99 19.39 -1.98
C ALA A 192 -0.29 18.09 -2.43
N TYR A 193 -0.49 17.65 -3.68
CA TYR A 193 0.18 16.50 -4.26
C TYR A 193 1.71 16.68 -4.26
N LYS A 194 2.21 17.81 -4.74
CA LYS A 194 3.65 18.13 -4.74
C LYS A 194 4.24 18.13 -3.33
N ASN A 195 3.55 18.70 -2.36
CA ASN A 195 3.98 18.71 -0.96
C ASN A 195 4.05 17.28 -0.39
N SER A 196 3.06 16.45 -0.71
CA SER A 196 3.04 15.05 -0.29
C SER A 196 4.16 14.21 -0.91
N LYS A 197 4.54 14.48 -2.16
CA LYS A 197 5.71 13.88 -2.83
C LYS A 197 7.02 14.29 -2.16
N LYS A 198 7.21 15.58 -1.90
CA LYS A 198 8.39 16.09 -1.17
C LYS A 198 8.53 15.45 0.22
N LEU A 199 7.40 15.21 0.90
CA LEU A 199 7.41 14.54 2.19
C LEU A 199 7.83 13.07 2.07
N GLU A 200 7.33 12.36 1.06
CA GLU A 200 7.72 10.97 0.79
C GLU A 200 9.19 10.85 0.42
N GLU A 201 9.75 11.77 -0.38
CA GLU A 201 11.20 11.82 -0.64
C GLU A 201 12.00 12.01 0.65
N LYS A 202 11.50 12.85 1.58
CA LYS A 202 12.13 13.03 2.90
C LYS A 202 12.05 11.75 3.74
N LEU A 203 10.91 11.06 3.73
CA LEU A 203 10.73 9.77 4.37
C LEU A 203 11.60 8.67 3.71
N ARG A 204 11.81 8.73 2.40
CA ARG A 204 12.66 7.79 1.69
C ARG A 204 14.13 8.04 2.05
N SER A 205 14.59 9.28 1.99
CA SER A 205 15.99 9.66 2.27
C SER A 205 16.42 9.38 3.71
N LYS A 206 15.52 9.56 4.69
CA LYS A 206 15.82 9.21 6.08
C LYS A 206 15.94 7.69 6.28
N SER A 207 15.07 6.90 5.62
CA SER A 207 15.18 5.42 5.62
C SER A 207 16.52 4.94 5.06
N VAL A 208 16.97 5.54 3.95
CA VAL A 208 18.23 5.18 3.29
C VAL A 208 19.45 5.50 4.15
N ARG A 209 19.42 6.57 4.95
CA ARG A 209 20.53 6.90 5.87
C ARG A 209 20.76 5.81 6.91
N VAL A 210 19.70 5.24 7.46
CA VAL A 210 19.83 4.15 8.44
C VAL A 210 20.32 2.87 7.78
N GLU A 211 19.88 2.59 6.55
CA GLU A 211 20.43 1.47 5.79
C GLU A 211 21.92 1.67 5.43
N MET A 212 22.38 2.92 5.28
CA MET A 212 23.79 3.24 5.04
C MET A 212 24.63 3.20 6.32
N GLU A 213 24.10 3.63 7.47
CA GLU A 213 24.80 3.55 8.76
C GLU A 213 24.86 2.11 9.30
N GLU A 214 23.86 1.27 8.99
CA GLU A 214 23.90 -0.17 9.28
C GLU A 214 24.79 -0.96 8.30
N ARG A 215 25.20 -0.34 7.18
CA ARG A 215 25.96 -0.97 6.10
C ARG A 215 27.43 -1.23 6.44
N ASP A 216 27.95 -0.60 7.49
CA ASP A 216 29.33 -0.76 7.93
C ASP A 216 29.53 -1.95 8.89
N GLU A 217 28.47 -2.65 9.33
CA GLU A 217 28.59 -3.72 10.35
C GLU A 217 28.12 -5.12 9.96
N SER A 218 27.50 -5.36 8.78
CA SER A 218 27.31 -6.74 8.30
C SER A 218 27.20 -6.87 6.76
N GLU A 219 28.12 -7.60 6.15
CA GLU A 219 28.07 -7.91 4.70
C GLU A 219 26.90 -8.83 4.32
N ASP A 220 26.24 -9.47 5.29
CA ASP A 220 25.20 -10.48 5.06
C ASP A 220 23.76 -9.94 5.01
N ALA A 221 23.50 -8.68 5.38
CA ALA A 221 22.15 -8.10 5.39
C ALA A 221 21.70 -7.49 4.04
N LYS A 222 22.49 -7.67 2.97
CA LYS A 222 22.70 -6.58 1.99
C LYS A 222 21.70 -6.39 0.84
N GLU A 223 20.65 -7.19 0.62
CA GLU A 223 19.63 -6.75 -0.38
C GLU A 223 18.22 -7.15 0.08
N ARG A 224 17.42 -6.14 0.46
CA ARG A 224 15.99 -6.24 0.78
C ARG A 224 15.16 -6.69 -0.43
N THR A 225 15.64 -6.40 -1.64
CA THR A 225 14.98 -6.80 -2.89
C THR A 225 16.03 -7.08 -3.95
N ARG A 226 16.05 -8.29 -4.51
CA ARG A 226 16.85 -8.66 -5.68
C ARG A 226 15.92 -9.17 -6.76
N ILE A 227 15.96 -8.57 -7.94
CA ILE A 227 15.33 -9.11 -9.14
C ILE A 227 16.47 -9.53 -10.08
N LYS A 228 16.59 -10.84 -10.30
CA LYS A 228 17.53 -11.40 -11.25
C LYS A 228 16.77 -12.01 -12.41
N ALA A 229 17.15 -11.64 -13.62
CA ALA A 229 16.69 -12.31 -14.83
C ALA A 229 17.89 -12.86 -15.60
N GLU A 230 17.88 -14.17 -15.81
CA GLU A 230 18.84 -14.89 -16.62
C GLU A 230 18.23 -15.11 -18.00
N VAL A 231 18.80 -14.49 -19.02
CA VAL A 231 18.36 -14.63 -20.42
C VAL A 231 18.99 -15.90 -21.01
N THR A 232 18.19 -16.69 -21.69
CA THR A 232 18.57 -17.93 -22.38
C THR A 232 18.15 -17.83 -23.85
N ASP A 233 18.62 -18.74 -24.70
CA ASP A 233 18.26 -18.76 -26.13
C ASP A 233 16.75 -18.86 -26.39
N ASN A 234 15.99 -19.41 -25.44
CA ASN A 234 14.55 -19.70 -25.58
C ASN A 234 13.65 -18.83 -24.70
N GLY A 235 14.18 -17.81 -24.03
CA GLY A 235 13.41 -16.97 -23.10
C GLY A 235 14.25 -16.53 -21.90
N SER A 236 13.60 -16.18 -20.80
CA SER A 236 14.27 -15.74 -19.58
C SER A 236 13.75 -16.49 -18.36
N THR A 237 14.66 -16.87 -17.47
CA THR A 237 14.30 -17.34 -16.12
C THR A 237 14.39 -16.17 -15.16
N VAL A 238 13.27 -15.83 -14.51
CA VAL A 238 13.21 -14.75 -13.52
C VAL A 238 13.20 -15.34 -12.12
N ASN A 239 14.03 -14.77 -11.24
CA ASN A 239 14.01 -15.01 -9.81
C ASN A 239 13.85 -13.68 -9.06
N ILE A 240 12.78 -13.58 -8.28
CA ILE A 240 12.48 -12.44 -7.42
C ILE A 240 12.70 -12.88 -5.97
N ASP A 241 13.70 -12.29 -5.32
CA ASP A 241 13.99 -12.45 -3.90
C ASP A 241 13.63 -11.15 -3.17
N LEU A 242 12.61 -11.20 -2.31
CA LEU A 242 12.12 -10.05 -1.56
C LEU A 242 12.16 -10.35 -0.06
N ARG A 243 12.64 -9.41 0.75
CA ARG A 243 12.74 -9.48 2.21
C ARG A 243 12.24 -8.20 2.84
N PHE A 244 11.28 -8.31 3.76
CA PHE A 244 10.69 -7.18 4.46
C PHE A 244 10.15 -7.60 5.83
N GLN A 245 9.74 -6.63 6.63
CA GLN A 245 9.14 -6.86 7.94
C GLN A 245 7.66 -6.45 7.94
N VAL A 246 6.83 -7.25 8.59
CA VAL A 246 5.43 -6.94 8.85
C VAL A 246 5.22 -6.77 10.35
N ASN A 247 4.58 -5.67 10.77
CA ASN A 247 4.26 -5.39 12.18
C ASN A 247 3.02 -6.17 12.65
N SER A 248 2.94 -7.43 12.27
CA SER A 248 1.86 -8.32 12.68
C SER A 248 2.35 -9.75 12.71
N THR A 249 1.78 -10.52 13.62
CA THR A 249 1.93 -11.98 13.73
C THR A 249 0.73 -12.71 13.13
N ASN A 250 -0.31 -11.97 12.74
CA ASN A 250 -1.50 -12.53 12.10
C ASN A 250 -1.18 -12.95 10.67
N LYS A 251 -1.58 -14.17 10.32
CA LYS A 251 -1.37 -14.75 8.98
C LYS A 251 -1.96 -13.88 7.87
N THR A 252 -3.16 -13.32 8.07
CA THR A 252 -3.84 -12.48 7.08
C THR A 252 -3.05 -11.21 6.81
N ASP A 253 -2.63 -10.50 7.86
CA ASP A 253 -1.84 -9.28 7.74
C ASP A 253 -0.48 -9.53 7.07
N ILE A 254 0.15 -10.69 7.35
CA ILE A 254 1.39 -11.10 6.68
C ILE A 254 1.15 -11.31 5.17
N VAL A 255 0.02 -11.93 4.79
CA VAL A 255 -0.35 -12.15 3.39
C VAL A 255 -0.61 -10.83 2.68
N GLU A 256 -1.39 -9.94 3.30
CA GLU A 256 -1.68 -8.61 2.75
C GLU A 256 -0.42 -7.77 2.60
N GLY A 257 0.43 -7.72 3.63
CA GLY A 257 1.72 -7.05 3.57
C GLY A 257 2.62 -7.61 2.47
N THR A 258 2.59 -8.93 2.25
CA THR A 258 3.32 -9.57 1.15
C THR A 258 2.79 -9.13 -0.22
N LEU A 259 1.48 -9.09 -0.39
CA LEU A 259 0.86 -8.66 -1.64
C LEU A 259 1.17 -7.19 -1.95
N ASP A 260 1.14 -6.34 -0.93
CA ASP A 260 1.43 -4.91 -1.07
C ASP A 260 2.89 -4.65 -1.44
N GLU A 261 3.84 -5.37 -0.83
CA GLU A 261 5.25 -5.24 -1.22
C GLU A 261 5.52 -5.77 -2.63
N LEU A 262 4.84 -6.82 -3.08
CA LEU A 262 4.91 -7.30 -4.47
C LEU A 262 4.30 -6.29 -5.46
N LYS A 263 3.24 -5.58 -5.08
CA LYS A 263 2.70 -4.47 -5.88
C LYS A 263 3.67 -3.28 -5.93
N ASN A 264 4.30 -2.94 -4.81
CA ASN A 264 5.32 -1.89 -4.76
C ASN A 264 6.54 -2.24 -5.61
N LEU A 265 6.92 -3.52 -5.65
CA LEU A 265 7.98 -4.02 -6.52
C LEU A 265 7.67 -3.74 -7.99
N ARG A 266 6.42 -3.97 -8.41
CA ARG A 266 5.94 -3.70 -9.77
C ARG A 266 6.16 -2.24 -10.19
N ILE A 267 5.93 -1.30 -9.26
CA ILE A 267 6.12 0.13 -9.50
C ILE A 267 7.61 0.45 -9.73
N ASN A 268 8.51 -0.23 -9.01
CA ASN A 268 9.96 0.04 -9.04
C ASN A 268 10.76 -0.97 -9.87
N LEU A 269 10.10 -1.74 -10.74
CA LEU A 269 10.72 -2.88 -11.41
C LEU A 269 11.90 -2.48 -12.31
N SER A 270 11.74 -1.37 -13.04
CA SER A 270 12.75 -0.85 -13.97
C SER A 270 14.04 -0.44 -13.30
N GLU A 271 13.99 0.00 -12.04
CA GLU A 271 15.15 0.44 -11.26
C GLU A 271 15.91 -0.75 -10.64
N ASN A 272 15.21 -1.86 -10.36
CA ASN A 272 15.75 -2.98 -9.60
C ASN A 272 16.15 -4.20 -10.45
N LEU A 273 15.73 -4.25 -11.73
CA LEU A 273 16.05 -5.37 -12.62
C LEU A 273 17.53 -5.32 -13.04
N LYS A 274 18.32 -6.30 -12.57
CA LYS A 274 19.70 -6.56 -13.03
C LYS A 274 19.66 -7.72 -14.03
N LEU A 275 20.16 -7.49 -15.25
CA LEU A 275 20.36 -8.52 -16.26
C LEU A 275 21.78 -9.08 -16.10
N GLU A 276 21.95 -10.38 -15.97
CA GLU A 276 23.26 -11.02 -15.73
C GLU A 276 24.18 -11.09 -16.97
N HIS A 277 24.00 -10.23 -17.98
CA HIS A 277 24.74 -10.30 -19.25
C HIS A 277 25.59 -9.07 -19.61
N ASP A 278 25.66 -8.05 -18.75
CA ASP A 278 26.23 -6.75 -19.14
C ASP A 278 27.68 -6.48 -18.70
N ASP A 279 28.36 -7.41 -18.01
CA ASP A 279 29.67 -7.08 -17.42
C ASP A 279 30.90 -7.20 -18.36
N ASP A 280 30.76 -7.66 -19.62
CA ASP A 280 31.95 -7.73 -20.51
C ASP A 280 31.67 -7.71 -22.05
N SER A 281 30.45 -7.42 -22.50
CA SER A 281 30.14 -7.47 -23.93
C SER A 281 30.50 -6.17 -24.66
N THR A 282 31.63 -6.19 -25.36
CA THR A 282 31.97 -5.23 -26.43
C THR A 282 30.83 -5.11 -27.45
N ASP A 283 30.60 -3.89 -27.97
CA ASP A 283 29.56 -3.54 -28.95
C ASP A 283 29.43 -4.56 -30.10
N VAL A 284 28.46 -5.48 -30.01
CA VAL A 284 28.04 -6.30 -31.14
C VAL A 284 26.90 -5.58 -31.86
N THR A 285 27.27 -4.72 -32.81
CA THR A 285 26.37 -3.96 -33.71
C THR A 285 25.79 -4.83 -34.85
N GLY A 286 25.51 -6.10 -34.59
CA GLY A 286 24.89 -7.01 -35.55
C GLY A 286 23.36 -6.95 -35.51
N ALA A 287 22.72 -6.65 -36.64
CA ALA A 287 21.26 -6.69 -36.77
C ALA A 287 20.71 -8.07 -36.35
N PRO A 288 19.75 -8.15 -35.40
CA PRO A 288 19.22 -9.42 -34.92
C PRO A 288 18.42 -10.07 -36.04
N THR A 289 19.00 -11.08 -36.68
CA THR A 289 18.33 -11.89 -37.72
C THR A 289 18.20 -13.31 -37.19
N THR A 290 17.33 -13.53 -36.22
CA THR A 290 16.95 -14.87 -35.77
C THR A 290 15.49 -15.11 -36.10
N THR A 291 15.25 -15.59 -37.31
CA THR A 291 14.01 -16.30 -37.65
C THR A 291 14.04 -17.64 -36.92
N LEU A 292 13.56 -17.64 -35.67
CA LEU A 292 13.35 -18.87 -34.90
C LEU A 292 12.27 -19.70 -35.60
N THR A 293 12.70 -20.78 -36.21
CA THR A 293 11.81 -21.82 -36.75
C THR A 293 11.17 -22.50 -35.54
N ALA A 294 9.84 -22.54 -35.50
CA ALA A 294 9.09 -23.22 -34.44
C ALA A 294 9.58 -24.67 -34.33
N SER A 295 10.39 -24.95 -33.31
CA SER A 295 10.87 -26.30 -33.01
C SER A 295 9.70 -27.03 -32.36
N ASP A 296 9.32 -28.16 -32.95
CA ASP A 296 8.19 -28.98 -32.53
C ASP A 296 8.23 -29.30 -31.03
N GLU A 297 7.11 -29.00 -30.36
CA GLU A 297 6.76 -29.30 -28.97
C GLU A 297 7.11 -30.76 -28.62
N LYS A 298 8.22 -31.03 -27.93
CA LYS A 298 8.39 -32.37 -27.34
C LYS A 298 9.11 -32.51 -26.02
N ASP A 299 9.79 -31.50 -25.51
CA ASP A 299 10.39 -31.55 -24.16
C ASP A 299 10.18 -30.22 -23.43
N SER A 300 8.93 -29.75 -23.34
CA SER A 300 8.56 -28.68 -22.42
C SER A 300 8.78 -29.21 -20.99
N LYS A 301 9.99 -29.01 -20.48
CA LYS A 301 10.28 -29.16 -19.06
C LYS A 301 9.24 -28.32 -18.34
N ASP A 302 8.49 -28.95 -17.46
CA ASP A 302 7.39 -28.34 -16.72
C ASP A 302 7.94 -27.20 -15.84
N TYR A 303 8.02 -25.99 -16.42
CA TYR A 303 8.49 -24.78 -15.74
C TYR A 303 7.38 -24.31 -14.79
N ASN A 304 7.14 -25.12 -13.76
CA ASN A 304 6.18 -24.82 -12.73
C ASN A 304 6.56 -23.50 -12.07
N VAL A 305 5.62 -22.56 -12.06
CA VAL A 305 5.70 -21.32 -11.29
C VAL A 305 5.85 -21.70 -9.82
N LYS A 306 6.93 -21.26 -9.18
CA LYS A 306 7.22 -21.56 -7.77
C LYS A 306 7.19 -20.27 -6.96
N LEU A 307 6.20 -20.16 -6.08
CA LEU A 307 6.12 -19.12 -5.06
C LEU A 307 6.38 -19.75 -3.69
N HIS A 308 7.41 -19.27 -3.00
CA HIS A 308 7.74 -19.68 -1.64
C HIS A 308 7.79 -18.45 -0.74
N VAL A 309 7.00 -18.44 0.33
CA VAL A 309 6.96 -17.33 1.29
C VAL A 309 7.32 -17.88 2.66
N LYS A 310 8.44 -17.45 3.22
CA LYS A 310 8.88 -17.82 4.58
C LYS A 310 8.62 -16.64 5.50
N ALA A 311 7.86 -16.85 6.55
CA ALA A 311 7.59 -15.85 7.57
C ALA A 311 8.16 -16.32 8.91
N LYS A 312 9.00 -15.50 9.53
CA LYS A 312 9.64 -15.78 10.81
C LYS A 312 9.14 -14.77 11.84
N VAL A 313 8.37 -15.23 12.82
CA VAL A 313 7.78 -14.36 13.85
C VAL A 313 8.80 -14.14 14.96
N GLU A 314 9.11 -12.87 15.26
CA GLU A 314 10.03 -12.44 16.31
C GLU A 314 9.35 -11.37 17.19
N GLY A 315 8.74 -11.81 18.29
CA GLY A 315 7.99 -10.89 19.16
C GLY A 315 6.73 -10.36 18.47
N ASN A 316 6.69 -9.04 18.20
CA ASN A 316 5.52 -8.35 17.62
C ASN A 316 5.66 -8.08 16.10
N PHE A 317 6.78 -8.49 15.49
CA PHE A 317 7.01 -8.34 14.07
C PHE A 317 7.31 -9.70 13.43
N THR A 318 7.17 -9.76 12.11
CA THR A 318 7.44 -10.94 11.30
C THR A 318 8.40 -10.57 10.19
N ASP A 319 9.57 -11.21 10.14
CA ASP A 319 10.46 -11.15 8.99
C ASP A 319 9.92 -12.04 7.88
N VAL A 320 9.63 -11.47 6.73
CA VAL A 320 9.09 -12.19 5.57
C VAL A 320 10.14 -12.25 4.47
N LYS A 321 10.36 -13.45 3.93
CA LYS A 321 11.18 -13.72 2.73
C LYS A 321 10.32 -14.37 1.66
N VAL A 322 10.21 -13.72 0.51
CA VAL A 322 9.51 -14.22 -0.68
C VAL A 322 10.55 -14.61 -1.73
N GLU A 323 10.40 -15.82 -2.26
CA GLU A 323 11.15 -16.32 -3.42
C GLU A 323 10.12 -16.66 -4.50
N PHE A 324 10.13 -15.94 -5.63
CA PHE A 324 9.20 -16.15 -6.73
C PHE A 324 9.96 -16.41 -8.04
N LYS A 325 9.84 -17.65 -8.55
CA LYS A 325 10.58 -18.15 -9.71
C LYS A 325 9.63 -18.60 -10.83
N PHE A 326 9.86 -18.09 -12.04
CA PHE A 326 9.09 -18.43 -13.24
C PHE A 326 9.89 -18.23 -14.53
N HIS A 327 9.37 -18.79 -15.64
CA HIS A 327 9.93 -18.64 -16.98
C HIS A 327 9.09 -17.64 -17.81
N LEU A 328 9.75 -16.85 -18.65
CA LEU A 328 9.13 -15.96 -19.63
C LEU A 328 9.65 -16.30 -21.02
N ASN A 329 8.79 -16.27 -22.04
CA ASN A 329 9.19 -16.44 -23.44
C ASN A 329 9.65 -15.11 -24.04
N GLU A 330 10.44 -14.34 -23.29
CA GLU A 330 10.88 -13.00 -23.61
C GLU A 330 12.38 -12.90 -23.38
N THR A 331 13.10 -12.31 -24.33
CA THR A 331 14.57 -12.12 -24.25
C THR A 331 14.97 -10.64 -24.24
N THR A 332 14.04 -9.75 -24.55
CA THR A 332 14.27 -8.29 -24.51
C THR A 332 14.02 -7.74 -23.12
N LYS A 333 14.77 -6.72 -22.69
CA LYS A 333 14.58 -6.09 -21.37
C LYS A 333 13.15 -5.60 -21.16
N SER A 334 12.53 -4.96 -22.15
CA SER A 334 11.14 -4.50 -22.08
C SER A 334 10.15 -5.66 -21.98
N GLY A 335 10.31 -6.71 -22.81
CA GLY A 335 9.46 -7.89 -22.74
C GLY A 335 9.58 -8.63 -21.41
N ILE A 336 10.77 -8.70 -20.84
CA ILE A 336 11.02 -9.26 -19.50
C ILE A 336 10.28 -8.43 -18.44
N ILE A 337 10.41 -7.10 -18.47
CA ILE A 337 9.71 -6.20 -17.52
C ILE A 337 8.19 -6.40 -17.61
N ASP A 338 7.63 -6.42 -18.82
CA ASP A 338 6.19 -6.60 -19.04
C ASP A 338 5.72 -8.00 -18.60
N GLY A 339 6.50 -9.04 -18.89
CA GLY A 339 6.24 -10.40 -18.45
C GLY A 339 6.26 -10.53 -16.93
N ILE A 340 7.21 -9.88 -16.25
CA ILE A 340 7.26 -9.83 -14.78
C ILE A 340 6.04 -9.09 -14.24
N ASN A 341 5.70 -7.92 -14.78
CA ASN A 341 4.53 -7.14 -14.37
C ASN A 341 3.24 -7.95 -14.49
N LYS A 342 3.09 -8.70 -15.59
CA LYS A 342 1.96 -9.61 -15.81
C LYS A 342 1.93 -10.71 -14.76
N LYS A 343 3.05 -11.41 -14.53
CA LYS A 343 3.12 -12.50 -13.54
C LYS A 343 2.85 -12.03 -12.11
N LEU A 344 3.35 -10.87 -11.72
CA LEU A 344 3.04 -10.26 -10.42
C LEU A 344 1.57 -9.84 -10.29
N SER A 345 0.92 -9.45 -11.40
CA SER A 345 -0.51 -9.09 -11.39
C SER A 345 -1.46 -10.30 -11.30
N GLU A 346 -0.99 -11.50 -11.66
CA GLU A 346 -1.73 -12.75 -11.51
C GLU A 346 -1.77 -13.22 -10.04
N LEU A 347 -0.82 -12.75 -9.22
CA LEU A 347 -0.72 -13.11 -7.80
C LEU A 347 -1.90 -12.58 -6.99
N ASN A 348 -2.48 -13.49 -6.20
CA ASN A 348 -3.54 -13.19 -5.25
C ASN A 348 -3.26 -13.79 -3.86
N SER A 349 -4.08 -13.44 -2.87
CA SER A 349 -3.92 -13.88 -1.49
C SER A 349 -3.91 -15.40 -1.34
N ASP A 350 -4.69 -16.14 -2.13
CA ASP A 350 -4.75 -17.61 -2.04
C ASP A 350 -3.44 -18.25 -2.49
N GLU A 351 -2.79 -17.70 -3.51
CA GLU A 351 -1.48 -18.18 -3.98
C GLU A 351 -0.38 -17.91 -2.95
N ILE A 352 -0.39 -16.72 -2.33
CA ILE A 352 0.54 -16.39 -1.24
C ILE A 352 0.31 -17.32 -0.04
N VAL A 353 -0.94 -17.57 0.34
CA VAL A 353 -1.29 -18.48 1.45
C VAL A 353 -0.83 -19.91 1.18
N LYS A 354 -0.91 -20.40 -0.07
CA LYS A 354 -0.40 -21.72 -0.45
C LYS A 354 1.13 -21.81 -0.34
N GLY A 355 1.83 -20.72 -0.66
CA GLY A 355 3.28 -20.62 -0.55
C GLY A 355 3.81 -20.30 0.86
N LEU A 356 2.94 -19.92 1.81
CA LEU A 356 3.32 -19.41 3.12
C LEU A 356 3.70 -20.51 4.13
N GLU A 357 4.96 -20.50 4.54
CA GLU A 357 5.54 -21.26 5.65
C GLU A 357 5.79 -20.32 6.83
N LEU A 358 5.03 -20.49 7.91
CA LEU A 358 5.16 -19.68 9.13
C LEU A 358 6.01 -20.42 10.17
N LYS A 359 7.12 -19.81 10.58
CA LYS A 359 7.98 -20.26 11.69
C LYS A 359 7.84 -19.30 12.87
N VAL A 360 7.31 -19.78 13.98
CA VAL A 360 7.22 -19.02 15.22
C VAL A 360 8.46 -19.34 16.06
N LEU A 361 9.32 -18.36 16.29
CA LEU A 361 10.38 -18.52 17.29
C LEU A 361 9.76 -18.34 18.68
N GLU A 362 9.63 -19.43 19.42
CA GLU A 362 9.40 -19.32 20.85
C GLU A 362 10.64 -18.68 21.46
N HIS A 363 10.50 -17.45 21.96
CA HIS A 363 11.55 -16.79 22.73
C HIS A 363 11.93 -17.73 23.87
N LYS A 364 13.16 -18.24 23.87
CA LYS A 364 13.70 -18.99 25.00
C LYS A 364 13.52 -18.12 26.24
N LYS A 365 12.63 -18.54 27.12
CA LYS A 365 12.39 -17.86 28.39
C LYS A 365 13.67 -18.00 29.22
N VAL A 366 14.49 -16.94 29.24
CA VAL A 366 15.70 -16.90 30.08
C VAL A 366 15.23 -16.74 31.53
N GLU A 367 14.98 -17.86 32.19
CA GLU A 367 14.63 -17.88 33.62
C GLU A 367 15.94 -18.13 34.41
N ASN A 368 16.38 -17.13 35.19
CA ASN A 368 17.53 -17.22 36.11
C ASN A 368 18.92 -17.49 35.52
N GLY A 369 19.26 -16.92 34.36
CA GLY A 369 20.66 -16.83 33.90
C GLY A 369 21.32 -18.15 33.48
N ASN A 370 20.57 -19.26 33.41
CA ASN A 370 21.01 -20.48 32.76
C ASN A 370 20.19 -20.67 31.48
N GLU A 371 20.86 -20.64 30.33
CA GLU A 371 20.25 -21.05 29.06
C GLU A 371 19.92 -22.55 29.12
N ILE A 372 18.65 -22.88 29.22
CA ILE A 372 18.19 -24.25 29.01
C ILE A 372 18.05 -24.45 27.50
N GLU A 373 19.00 -25.16 26.89
CA GLU A 373 18.85 -25.69 25.53
C GLU A 373 17.69 -26.68 25.51
N ASN A 374 16.55 -26.25 24.96
CA ASN A 374 15.44 -27.13 24.67
C ASN A 374 15.16 -27.14 23.17
N SER A 375 16.11 -27.68 22.41
CA SER A 375 15.92 -28.04 21.00
C SER A 375 15.28 -29.44 20.98
N ARG A 376 13.94 -29.49 21.01
CA ARG A 376 13.21 -30.65 20.47
C ARG A 376 12.47 -30.19 19.23
N ASP A 377 12.92 -30.73 18.11
CA ASP A 377 12.37 -30.57 16.78
C ASP A 377 10.86 -30.81 16.75
N ILE A 378 10.09 -29.73 16.63
CA ILE A 378 8.68 -29.76 16.23
C ILE A 378 8.65 -29.71 14.70
N GLU A 379 9.18 -30.74 14.04
CA GLU A 379 9.12 -30.87 12.57
C GLU A 379 8.54 -32.24 12.14
N ARG A 380 7.70 -32.85 13.00
CA ARG A 380 7.19 -34.22 12.79
C ARG A 380 5.67 -34.37 12.64
N SER A 381 4.93 -33.34 12.23
CA SER A 381 3.46 -33.44 12.07
C SER A 381 2.94 -33.53 10.62
N LYS A 382 3.79 -33.69 9.59
CA LYS A 382 3.29 -33.82 8.20
C LYS A 382 3.71 -35.08 7.43
N GLN A 383 4.43 -36.04 8.04
CA GLN A 383 4.91 -37.24 7.33
C GLN A 383 4.28 -38.58 7.79
N SER A 384 3.22 -38.56 8.61
CA SER A 384 2.57 -39.80 9.10
C SER A 384 1.20 -40.13 8.49
N GLU A 385 0.69 -39.39 7.50
CA GLU A 385 -0.61 -39.70 6.88
C GLU A 385 -0.53 -40.36 5.49
N SER A 386 0.65 -40.54 4.88
CA SER A 386 0.75 -41.16 3.53
C SER A 386 1.19 -42.63 3.47
N SER A 387 1.49 -43.28 4.60
CA SER A 387 2.05 -44.65 4.61
C SER A 387 1.17 -45.73 5.27
N ALA A 388 -0.09 -45.45 5.57
CA ALA A 388 -1.02 -46.43 6.15
C ALA A 388 -2.16 -46.82 5.18
N LYS A 389 -1.83 -47.37 3.99
CA LYS A 389 -2.84 -48.08 3.18
C LYS A 389 -2.32 -49.10 2.17
N VAL A 390 -1.36 -49.95 2.52
CA VAL A 390 -1.09 -51.18 1.76
C VAL A 390 -0.63 -52.30 2.69
N GLU A 391 -1.56 -53.08 3.25
CA GLU A 391 -1.40 -54.53 3.43
C GLU A 391 -2.70 -55.18 3.95
N LYS A 392 -3.50 -55.71 3.02
CA LYS A 392 -4.41 -56.83 3.28
C LYS A 392 -4.37 -57.77 2.08
N LYS A 393 -3.31 -58.58 1.98
CA LYS A 393 -3.32 -59.81 1.18
C LYS A 393 -4.05 -60.89 1.98
N GLY A 394 -5.37 -60.89 1.86
CA GLY A 394 -6.24 -61.96 2.30
C GLY A 394 -6.20 -63.11 1.30
N LYS A 395 -5.52 -64.18 1.71
CA LYS A 395 -5.57 -65.57 1.25
C LYS A 395 -7.02 -65.97 0.88
N TYR A 396 -7.28 -66.33 -0.37
CA TYR A 396 -8.47 -67.12 -0.73
C TYR A 396 -8.02 -68.44 -1.34
N GLU A 397 -8.50 -69.50 -0.71
CA GLU A 397 -8.29 -70.90 -1.02
C GLU A 397 -8.90 -71.29 -2.37
N THR A 398 -8.12 -72.06 -3.10
CA THR A 398 -8.56 -72.85 -4.24
C THR A 398 -9.52 -73.95 -3.77
N ILE A 399 -10.82 -73.80 -4.06
CA ILE A 399 -11.77 -74.92 -4.03
C ILE A 399 -11.89 -75.47 -5.44
N LYS A 400 -11.29 -76.65 -5.65
CA LYS A 400 -11.57 -77.55 -6.77
C LYS A 400 -12.81 -78.38 -6.42
N GLY A 401 -13.87 -78.24 -7.21
CA GLY A 401 -14.98 -79.18 -7.34
C GLY A 401 -15.75 -78.75 -8.59
N GLY A 402 -16.00 -79.56 -9.62
CA GLY A 402 -16.22 -81.00 -9.62
C GLY A 402 -17.72 -81.23 -9.85
N SER A 403 -18.14 -81.30 -11.13
CA SER A 403 -19.45 -81.76 -11.66
C SER A 403 -19.60 -81.19 -13.08
N GLU A 404 -20.15 -81.85 -14.08
CA GLU A 404 -20.51 -83.24 -14.34
C GLU A 404 -20.84 -83.20 -15.84
N LYS A 405 -20.35 -84.18 -16.61
CA LYS A 405 -20.83 -84.47 -17.97
C LYS A 405 -21.44 -85.87 -17.89
N GLU A 406 -22.66 -85.99 -18.37
CA GLU A 406 -23.41 -87.17 -18.85
C GLU A 406 -24.86 -86.66 -18.92
N ASP A 407 -25.65 -86.71 -19.98
CA ASP A 407 -25.61 -87.32 -21.32
C ASP A 407 -26.40 -86.45 -22.30
#